data_AF-A0A930H5P6-F1
#
_entry.id   AF-A0A930H5P6-F1
#
_cell.length_a   1.000
_cell.length_b   1.000
_cell.length_c   1.000
_cell.angle_alpha   90.00
_cell.angle_beta   90.00
_cell.angle_gamma   90.00
#
_symmetry.space_group_name_H-M   'P 1'
#
loop_
_entity.id
_entity.type
_entity.pdbx_description
1 polymer ?
#
loop_
_entity_poly.entity_id
_entity_poly.type
_entity_poly.pdbx_seq_one_letter_code
_entity_poly.pdbx_strand_id
1 'polypeptide(L)' 'LSSMGFVAESEIMVITENSGNLIVNVKDCRVAIGKEIAQKIVVRVK' A
#
# COMPACT_ATOMS: atom_id res chain seq x y z
N LEU A 1 5.59 8.99 2.88
CA LEU A 1 4.31 8.29 2.64
C LEU A 1 3.15 9.26 2.50
N SER A 2 3.03 10.26 3.38
CA SER A 2 1.92 11.23 3.36
C SER A 2 1.73 11.98 2.03
N SER A 3 2.80 12.42 1.39
CA SER A 3 2.74 13.10 0.08
C SER A 3 2.24 12.22 -1.06
N MET A 4 2.32 10.89 -0.94
CA MET A 4 1.79 9.92 -1.91
C MET A 4 0.38 9.44 -1.55
N GLY A 5 -0.26 10.04 -0.54
CA GLY A 5 -1.60 9.66 -0.10
C GLY A 5 -1.65 8.45 0.84
N PHE A 6 -0.50 7.90 1.24
CA PHE A 6 -0.45 6.94 2.35
C PHE A 6 -0.50 7.70 3.68
N VAL A 7 -1.71 8.06 4.07
CA VAL A 7 -2.03 8.61 5.39
C VAL A 7 -2.99 7.67 6.12
N ALA A 8 -3.06 7.79 7.44
CA ALA A 8 -4.06 7.08 8.22
C ALA A 8 -5.46 7.34 7.63
N GLU A 9 -6.32 6.31 7.65
CA GLU A 9 -7.69 6.35 7.10
C GLU A 9 -7.81 6.41 5.56
N SER A 10 -6.70 6.34 4.82
CA SER A 10 -6.79 6.19 3.36
C SER A 10 -7.15 4.76 2.97
N GLU A 11 -8.14 4.61 2.09
CA GLU A 11 -8.44 3.34 1.43
C GLU A 11 -7.36 3.05 0.38
N ILE A 12 -6.82 1.83 0.45
CA ILE A 12 -5.85 1.31 -0.51
C ILE A 12 -6.37 -0.02 -1.04
N MET A 13 -6.07 -0.31 -2.30
CA MET A 13 -6.39 -1.60 -2.90
C MET A 13 -5.10 -2.31 -3.29
N VAL A 14 -4.91 -3.54 -2.83
CA VAL A 14 -3.79 -4.37 -3.30
C VAL A 14 -4.13 -4.89 -4.69
N ILE A 15 -3.32 -4.54 -5.69
CA ILE A 15 -3.48 -5.01 -7.07
C ILE A 15 -2.78 -6.36 -7.23
N THR A 16 -1.51 -6.43 -6.79
CA THR A 16 -0.69 -7.66 -6.88
C THR A 16 0.26 -7.76 -5.70
N GLU A 17 0.58 -9.00 -5.32
CA GLU A 17 1.63 -9.33 -4.35
C GLU A 17 2.62 -10.31 -5.00
N ASN A 18 3.90 -10.10 -4.77
CA ASN A 18 4.95 -11.03 -5.17
C ASN A 18 6.10 -11.05 -4.15
N SER A 19 6.22 -12.16 -3.43
CA SER A 19 7.31 -12.39 -2.47
C SER A 19 7.39 -11.29 -1.40
N GLY A 20 6.25 -10.74 -1.01
CA GLY A 20 6.12 -9.64 -0.07
C GLY A 20 6.26 -8.23 -0.67
N ASN A 21 6.59 -8.10 -1.96
CA ASN A 21 6.47 -6.82 -2.66
C ASN A 21 5.03 -6.62 -3.11
N LEU A 22 4.51 -5.41 -2.94
CA LEU A 22 3.12 -5.08 -3.25
C LEU A 22 3.05 -4.03 -4.35
N ILE A 23 2.11 -4.18 -5.26
CA ILE A 23 1.60 -3.06 -6.05
C ILE A 23 0.22 -2.73 -5.50
N VAL A 24 0.07 -1.50 -5.03
CA VAL A 24 -1.21 -1.02 -4.50
C VAL A 24 -1.71 0.16 -5.31
N ASN A 25 -3.02 0.32 -5.35
CA ASN A 25 -3.69 1.52 -5.81
C ASN A 25 -3.96 2.43 -4.61
N VAL A 26 -3.48 3.67 -4.69
CA VAL A 26 -3.79 4.74 -3.72
C VAL A 26 -4.23 5.95 -4.51
N LYS A 27 -5.49 6.36 -4.36
CA LYS A 27 -6.07 7.53 -5.07
C LYS A 27 -5.79 7.49 -6.59
N ASP A 28 -6.09 6.36 -7.23
CA ASP A 28 -5.88 6.10 -8.66
C ASP A 28 -4.42 6.09 -9.16
N CYS A 29 -3.46 6.14 -8.23
CA CYS A 29 -2.04 5.96 -8.52
C CYS A 29 -1.57 4.56 -8.11
N ARG A 30 -0.82 3.91 -9.01
CA ARG A 30 -0.14 2.64 -8.70
C ARG A 30 1.19 2.91 -8.01
N VAL A 31 1.35 2.33 -6.82
CA VAL A 31 2.56 2.47 -6.01
C VAL A 31 3.13 1.10 -5.72
N ALA A 32 4.41 0.91 -6.06
CA ALA A 32 5.16 -0.27 -5.67
C ALA A 32 5.69 -0.08 -4.24
N ILE A 33 5.44 -1.05 -3.38
CA ILE A 33 5.92 -1.10 -2.00
C ILE A 33 6.81 -2.33 -1.84
N GLY A 34 8.06 -2.12 -1.47
CA GLY A 34 8.97 -3.21 -1.14
C GLY A 34 8.56 -3.93 0.16
N LYS A 35 8.92 -5.21 0.27
CA LYS A 35 8.64 -6.05 1.44
C LYS A 35 8.97 -5.40 2.79
N GLU A 36 10.11 -4.70 2.88
CA GLU A 36 10.56 -4.05 4.12
C GLU A 36 9.62 -2.94 4.60
N ILE A 37 8.96 -2.25 3.67
CA ILE A 37 7.98 -1.20 3.97
C ILE A 37 6.61 -1.84 4.19
N ALA A 38 6.23 -2.80 3.33
CA ALA A 38 4.96 -3.50 3.42
C ALA A 38 4.74 -4.15 4.80
N GLN A 39 5.78 -4.77 5.37
CA GLN A 39 5.73 -5.38 6.70
C GLN A 39 5.51 -4.38 7.85
N LYS A 40 5.73 -3.08 7.62
CA LYS A 40 5.54 -2.02 8.63
C LYS A 40 4.17 -1.34 8.50
N ILE A 41 3.42 -1.61 7.43
CA ILE A 41 2.10 -1.02 7.19
C ILE A 41 1.04 -1.98 7.75
N VAL A 42 0.28 -1.50 8.73
CA VAL A 42 -0.87 -2.22 9.28
C VAL A 42 -2.15 -1.67 8.65
N VAL A 43 -2.98 -2.55 8.10
CA VAL A 43 -4.27 -2.20 7.51
C VAL A 43 -5.40 -2.97 8.17
N ARG A 44 -6.63 -2.46 8.07
CA ARG A 44 -7.83 -3.21 8.43
C ARG A 44 -8.51 -3.69 7.17
N VAL A 45 -8.80 -4.98 7.11
CA VAL A 45 -9.62 -5.57 6.04
C VAL A 45 -11.08 -5.49 6.50
N LYS A 46 -11.95 -4.94 5.66
CA LYS A 46 -13.41 -4.98 5.87
C LYS A 46 -13.97 -6.32 5.43
#